data_AF-A0A7W1I694-F1
#
_entry.id   AF-A0A7W1I694-F1
#
_cell.length_a   1.000
_cell.length_b   1.000
_cell.length_c   1.000
_cell.angle_alpha   90.00
_cell.angle_beta   90.00
_cell.angle_gamma   90.00
#
_symmetry.space_group_name_H-M   'P 1'
#
loop_
_entity.id
_entity.type
_entity.pdbx_description
1 polymer ?
#
loop_
_entity_poly.entity_id
_entity_poly.type
_entity_poly.pdbx_seq_one_letter_code
_entity_poly.pdbx_strand_id
1 'polypeptide(L)'
;MTWSVTDAARVGVALVVVVAPGSAGLLAIGVRRTFWHVALAVPLSAAVATLTAAACAVVHVGYGPIPLGLVTAGLIAVVLARRPALVEDADDDDRRWPGGPVAVLGLVLGAVGIALSLKSWMSGIGPLSTVAQEHDMIVHGVATAFIERTGRGAPWQIVPADVLTGGHVSFYPSGLHLMMAATARLTGSVVIGMNAVTVVVLGVAWPLSAGALAYATARRIGLDRAAGVLGGGIAALVAPGLYRPVFSLLQEGGVLSNAASLVLAPGVIAAVVA
;
A
#
# COMPACT_ATOMS: atom_id res chain seq x y z
N MET A 1 5.05 -25.91 -4.13
CA MET A 1 6.07 -24.91 -4.53
C MET A 1 6.51 -24.16 -3.29
N THR A 2 7.82 -24.03 -3.06
CA THR A 2 8.39 -23.35 -1.89
C THR A 2 8.90 -21.96 -2.28
N TRP A 3 8.63 -20.97 -1.44
CA TRP A 3 9.19 -19.63 -1.61
C TRP A 3 10.67 -19.62 -1.24
N SER A 4 11.49 -18.98 -2.06
CA SER A 4 12.92 -18.87 -1.80
C SER A 4 13.24 -17.71 -0.86
N VAL A 5 14.43 -17.72 -0.25
CA VAL A 5 14.97 -16.56 0.49
C VAL A 5 15.02 -15.32 -0.39
N THR A 6 15.33 -15.49 -1.68
CA THR A 6 15.33 -14.42 -2.67
C THR A 6 13.95 -13.80 -2.84
N ASP A 7 12.88 -14.60 -2.85
CA ASP A 7 11.52 -14.08 -2.95
C ASP A 7 11.11 -13.31 -1.69
N ALA A 8 11.51 -13.79 -0.50
CA ALA A 8 11.31 -13.04 0.74
C ALA A 8 12.03 -11.68 0.72
N ALA A 9 13.28 -11.64 0.22
CA ALA A 9 14.02 -10.38 0.06
C ALA A 9 13.33 -9.41 -0.92
N ARG A 10 12.80 -9.92 -2.03
CA ARG A 10 12.04 -9.12 -3.03
C ARG A 10 10.74 -8.57 -2.45
N VAL A 11 10.01 -9.34 -1.65
CA VAL A 11 8.86 -8.84 -0.88
C VAL A 11 9.30 -7.79 0.13
N GLY A 12 10.46 -7.96 0.77
CA GLY A 12 11.07 -6.93 1.62
C GLY A 12 11.31 -5.61 0.89
N VAL A 13 11.86 -5.66 -0.33
CA VAL A 13 12.03 -4.46 -1.18
C VAL A 13 10.68 -3.81 -1.49
N ALA A 14 9.68 -4.61 -1.88
CA ALA A 14 8.33 -4.11 -2.14
C ALA A 14 7.72 -3.46 -0.89
N LEU A 15 7.91 -4.06 0.29
CA LEU A 15 7.43 -3.52 1.55
C LEU A 15 8.04 -2.15 1.83
N VAL A 16 9.35 -1.99 1.62
CA VAL A 16 10.02 -0.69 1.77
C VAL A 16 9.44 0.33 0.79
N VAL A 17 9.33 0.00 -0.50
CA VAL A 17 8.80 0.92 -1.52
C VAL A 17 7.36 1.35 -1.22
N VAL A 18 6.53 0.41 -0.76
CA VAL A 18 5.10 0.61 -0.55
C VAL A 18 4.79 1.28 0.79
N VAL A 19 5.61 1.08 1.82
CA VAL A 19 5.31 1.57 3.18
C VAL A 19 6.18 2.76 3.58
N ALA A 20 7.45 2.79 3.18
CA ALA A 20 8.40 3.77 3.70
C ALA A 20 8.06 5.22 3.34
N PRO A 21 7.69 5.58 2.09
CA PRO A 21 7.40 6.98 1.75
C PRO A 21 6.26 7.58 2.58
N GLY A 22 5.13 6.87 2.66
CA GLY A 22 3.99 7.31 3.47
C GLY A 22 4.28 7.29 4.97
N SER A 23 4.97 6.26 5.48
CA SER A 23 5.36 6.19 6.89
C SER A 23 6.28 7.34 7.29
N ALA A 24 7.26 7.67 6.45
CA ALA A 24 8.18 8.76 6.71
C ALA A 24 7.48 10.12 6.66
N GLY A 25 6.52 10.30 5.75
CA GLY A 25 5.63 11.46 5.73
C GLY A 25 4.81 11.60 7.02
N LEU A 26 4.16 10.52 7.47
CA LEU A 26 3.41 10.49 8.73
C LEU A 26 4.28 10.83 9.94
N LEU A 27 5.46 10.23 10.05
CA LEU A 27 6.42 10.53 11.11
C LEU A 27 6.88 12.00 11.08
N ALA A 28 7.11 12.56 9.88
CA ALA A 28 7.53 13.94 9.72
C ALA A 28 6.46 14.91 10.23
N ILE A 29 5.16 14.67 9.92
CA ILE A 29 4.05 15.50 10.39
C ILE A 29 3.69 15.24 11.87
N GLY A 30 4.47 14.41 12.57
CA GLY A 30 4.30 14.16 14.00
C GLY A 30 3.22 13.13 14.33
N VAL A 31 2.66 12.42 13.35
CA VAL A 31 1.82 11.26 13.64
C VAL A 31 2.70 10.21 14.30
N ARG A 32 2.37 9.82 15.53
CA ARG A 32 3.10 8.80 16.32
C ARG A 32 2.25 7.58 16.65
N ARG A 33 0.94 7.65 16.41
CA ARG A 33 0.02 6.55 16.71
C ARG A 33 0.24 5.43 15.70
N THR A 34 0.62 4.25 16.17
CA THR A 34 0.89 3.06 15.32
C THR A 34 -0.28 2.75 14.41
N PHE A 35 -1.50 2.90 14.94
CA PHE A 35 -2.75 2.79 14.22
C PHE A 35 -2.79 3.58 12.90
N TRP A 36 -2.38 4.86 12.94
CA TRP A 36 -2.39 5.73 11.78
C TRP A 36 -1.32 5.38 10.76
N HIS A 37 -0.16 4.93 11.22
CA HIS A 37 0.89 4.45 10.33
C HIS A 37 0.40 3.25 9.53
N VAL A 38 -0.22 2.31 10.23
CA VAL A 38 -0.75 1.09 9.64
C VAL A 38 -1.83 1.40 8.59
N ALA A 39 -2.74 2.34 8.88
CA ALA A 39 -3.86 2.68 8.00
C ALA A 39 -3.46 3.52 6.78
N LEU A 40 -2.54 4.48 6.95
CA LEU A 40 -2.29 5.53 5.96
C LEU A 40 -0.97 5.42 5.23
N ALA A 41 -0.02 4.59 5.68
CA ALA A 41 1.30 4.53 5.05
C ALA A 41 1.21 4.14 3.57
N VAL A 42 0.43 3.12 3.22
CA VAL A 42 0.33 2.65 1.82
C VAL A 42 -0.39 3.64 0.91
N PRO A 43 -1.58 4.19 1.26
CA PRO A 43 -2.22 5.24 0.47
C PRO A 43 -1.32 6.47 0.29
N LEU A 44 -0.62 6.90 1.34
CA LEU A 44 0.28 8.05 1.26
C LEU A 44 1.49 7.76 0.39
N SER A 45 2.05 6.55 0.40
CA SER A 45 3.12 6.17 -0.52
C SER A 45 2.67 6.25 -1.98
N ALA A 46 1.45 5.80 -2.29
CA ALA A 46 0.89 5.92 -3.63
C ALA A 46 0.71 7.40 -4.05
N ALA A 47 0.28 8.26 -3.11
CA ALA A 47 0.19 9.70 -3.34
C ALA A 47 1.57 10.33 -3.59
N VAL A 48 2.57 10.01 -2.76
CA VAL A 48 3.96 10.48 -2.92
C VAL A 48 4.54 10.01 -4.25
N ALA A 49 4.32 8.76 -4.63
CA ALA A 49 4.76 8.23 -5.92
C ALA A 49 4.12 8.99 -7.09
N THR A 50 2.82 9.27 -7.01
CA THR A 50 2.09 10.05 -8.02
C THR A 50 2.62 11.49 -8.14
N LEU A 51 2.83 12.17 -7.01
CA LEU A 51 3.42 13.51 -6.97
C LEU A 51 4.85 13.52 -7.52
N THR A 52 5.65 12.49 -7.19
CA THR A 52 7.00 12.31 -7.73
C THR A 52 6.96 12.18 -9.24
N ALA A 53 6.08 11.34 -9.78
CA ALA A 53 5.97 11.12 -11.22
C ALA A 53 5.52 12.40 -11.96
N ALA A 54 4.57 13.13 -11.38
CA ALA A 54 4.15 14.43 -11.90
C ALA A 54 5.30 15.45 -11.91
N ALA A 55 6.05 15.56 -10.80
CA ALA A 55 7.21 16.44 -10.70
C ALA A 55 8.30 16.06 -11.72
N CYS A 56 8.61 14.76 -11.84
CA CYS A 56 9.53 14.22 -12.82
C CYS A 56 9.15 14.62 -14.25
N ALA A 57 7.87 14.50 -14.60
CA ALA A 57 7.37 14.89 -15.92
C ALA A 57 7.51 16.40 -16.18
N VAL A 58 7.24 17.25 -15.19
CA VAL A 58 7.38 18.72 -15.32
C VAL A 58 8.85 19.12 -15.55
N VAL A 59 9.78 18.48 -14.84
CA VAL A 59 11.22 18.79 -14.95
C VAL A 59 11.95 17.91 -15.97
N HIS A 60 11.22 17.12 -16.75
CA HIS A 60 11.74 16.25 -17.82
C HIS A 60 12.80 15.23 -17.37
N VAL A 61 12.65 14.66 -16.16
CA VAL A 61 13.46 13.55 -15.67
C VAL A 61 12.65 12.26 -15.60
N GLY A 62 13.30 11.11 -15.74
CA GLY A 62 12.62 9.82 -15.64
C GLY A 62 12.26 9.46 -14.20
N TYR A 63 11.02 9.04 -13.96
CA TYR A 63 10.60 8.44 -12.70
C TYR A 63 11.38 7.15 -12.38
N GLY A 64 11.59 6.88 -11.10
CA GLY A 64 12.27 5.69 -10.61
C GLY A 64 12.50 5.75 -9.09
N PRO A 65 13.24 4.78 -8.53
CA PRO A 65 13.50 4.73 -7.09
C PRO A 65 14.29 5.94 -6.57
N ILE A 66 15.22 6.49 -7.37
CA ILE A 66 16.02 7.66 -6.98
C ILE A 66 15.15 8.93 -6.85
N PRO A 67 14.41 9.37 -7.89
CA PRO A 67 13.49 10.51 -7.73
C PRO A 67 12.47 10.32 -6.61
N LEU A 68 11.92 9.10 -6.45
CA LEU A 68 10.99 8.78 -5.36
C LEU A 68 11.64 9.01 -3.99
N GLY A 69 12.87 8.54 -3.80
CA GLY A 69 13.63 8.76 -2.57
C GLY A 69 13.91 10.24 -2.32
N LEU A 70 14.31 10.98 -3.36
CA LEU A 70 14.59 12.43 -3.25
C LEU A 70 13.36 13.25 -2.91
N VAL A 71 12.22 13.00 -3.56
CA VAL A 71 10.96 13.69 -3.25
C VAL A 71 10.48 13.33 -1.84
N THR A 72 10.58 12.06 -1.45
CA THR A 72 10.26 11.62 -0.08
C THR A 72 11.12 12.38 0.94
N ALA A 73 12.44 12.43 0.74
CA ALA A 73 13.37 13.16 1.61
C ALA A 73 13.08 14.67 1.65
N GLY A 74 12.77 15.27 0.49
CA GLY A 74 12.39 16.68 0.38
C GLY A 74 11.11 17.01 1.13
N LEU A 75 10.07 16.18 1.01
CA LEU A 75 8.82 16.34 1.76
C LEU A 75 9.05 16.25 3.27
N ILE A 76 9.86 15.29 3.73
CA ILE A 76 10.25 15.18 5.14
C ILE A 76 10.97 16.45 5.60
N ALA A 77 11.96 16.92 4.83
CA ALA A 77 12.72 18.12 5.17
C ALA A 77 11.83 19.38 5.27
N VAL A 78 10.91 19.57 4.34
CA VAL A 78 9.94 20.69 4.35
C VAL A 78 9.06 20.62 5.60
N VAL A 79 8.54 19.43 5.94
CA VAL A 79 7.70 19.27 7.11
C VAL A 79 8.49 19.52 8.41
N LEU A 80 9.70 18.96 8.52
CA LEU A 80 10.56 19.17 9.70
C LEU A 80 10.95 20.65 9.87
N ALA A 81 11.22 21.37 8.78
CA ALA A 81 11.51 22.80 8.82
C ALA A 81 10.30 23.65 9.26
N ARG A 82 9.07 23.19 8.99
CA ARG A 82 7.81 23.85 9.39
C ARG A 82 7.24 23.38 10.72
N ARG A 83 7.81 22.33 11.31
CA ARG A 83 7.36 21.69 12.55
C ARG A 83 7.23 22.62 13.76
N PRO A 84 8.08 23.64 14.02
CA PRO A 84 7.91 24.50 15.20
C PRO A 84 6.59 25.30 15.23
N ALA A 85 5.82 25.33 14.15
CA ALA A 85 4.50 25.98 14.09
C ALA A 85 3.30 25.02 14.23
N LEU A 86 3.51 23.69 14.32
CA LEU A 86 2.44 22.68 14.24
C LEU A 86 2.29 21.82 15.51
N VAL A 87 3.05 22.09 16.56
CA VAL A 87 3.00 21.29 17.80
C VAL A 87 1.95 21.87 18.74
N GLU A 88 0.70 21.45 18.57
CA GLU A 88 -0.22 21.31 19.70
C GLU A 88 -0.05 19.90 20.25
N ASP A 89 0.22 19.79 21.56
CA ASP A 89 0.37 18.53 22.26
C ASP A 89 -0.93 17.73 22.19
N ALA A 90 -1.00 16.76 21.28
CA ALA A 90 -2.07 15.78 21.28
C ALA A 90 -1.93 14.89 22.52
N ASP A 91 -2.95 14.92 23.37
CA ASP A 91 -3.11 14.22 24.64
C ASP A 91 -2.34 12.90 24.76
N ASP A 92 -1.51 12.82 25.80
CA ASP A 92 -0.58 11.71 26.09
C ASP A 92 -1.30 10.40 26.47
N ASP A 93 -2.61 10.48 26.71
CA ASP A 93 -3.40 9.38 27.24
C ASP A 93 -3.50 8.22 26.24
N ASP A 94 -3.44 8.47 24.93
CA ASP A 94 -3.48 7.45 23.86
C ASP A 94 -2.17 6.66 23.69
N ARG A 95 -1.07 7.02 24.38
CA ARG A 95 0.19 6.26 24.34
C ARG A 95 0.20 5.05 25.28
N ARG A 96 -0.74 5.00 26.24
CA ARG A 96 -0.82 3.89 27.19
C ARG A 96 -1.37 2.64 26.51
N TRP A 97 -0.53 1.60 26.46
CA TRP A 97 -0.90 0.27 26.00
C TRP A 97 -2.17 -0.20 26.73
N PRO A 98 -3.23 -0.64 26.02
CA PRO A 98 -4.48 -1.04 26.65
C PRO A 98 -4.34 -2.22 27.63
N GLY A 99 -3.23 -2.97 27.57
CA GLY A 99 -2.92 -4.02 28.54
C GLY A 99 -3.91 -5.18 28.52
N GLY A 100 -3.57 -6.24 29.25
CA GLY A 100 -4.50 -7.32 29.53
C GLY A 100 -4.76 -8.32 28.40
N PRO A 101 -5.44 -9.43 28.72
CA PRO A 101 -5.61 -10.58 27.83
C PRO A 101 -6.45 -10.26 26.59
N VAL A 102 -7.40 -9.33 26.67
CA VAL A 102 -8.27 -8.94 25.55
C VAL A 102 -7.48 -8.25 24.44
N ALA A 103 -6.61 -7.29 24.77
CA ALA A 103 -5.76 -6.62 23.79
C ALA A 103 -4.74 -7.59 23.18
N VAL A 104 -4.17 -8.50 23.98
CA VAL A 104 -3.26 -9.55 23.49
C VAL A 104 -3.97 -10.45 22.49
N LEU A 105 -5.20 -10.89 22.80
CA LEU A 105 -6.00 -11.69 21.87
C LEU A 105 -6.23 -10.94 20.55
N GLY A 106 -6.61 -9.66 20.61
CA GLY A 106 -6.77 -8.84 19.40
C GLY A 106 -5.49 -8.76 18.55
N LEU A 107 -4.33 -8.54 19.16
CA LEU A 107 -3.06 -8.57 18.44
C LEU A 107 -2.76 -9.93 17.81
N VAL A 108 -2.99 -11.02 18.54
CA VAL A 108 -2.77 -12.38 18.05
C VAL A 108 -3.66 -12.65 16.85
N LEU A 109 -4.96 -12.32 16.93
CA LEU A 109 -5.90 -12.48 15.80
C LEU A 109 -5.47 -11.64 14.60
N GLY A 110 -5.02 -10.39 14.83
CA GLY A 110 -4.50 -9.53 13.76
C GLY A 110 -3.25 -10.11 13.09
N ALA A 111 -2.28 -10.59 13.88
CA ALA A 111 -1.07 -11.23 13.36
C ALA A 111 -1.39 -12.51 12.57
N VAL A 112 -2.32 -13.34 13.07
CA VAL A 112 -2.81 -14.53 12.37
C VAL A 112 -3.51 -14.15 11.06
N GLY A 113 -4.35 -13.11 11.06
CA GLY A 113 -4.99 -12.57 9.87
C GLY A 113 -4.00 -12.17 8.79
N ILE A 114 -2.97 -11.39 9.15
CA ILE A 114 -1.88 -11.01 8.23
C ILE A 114 -1.15 -12.24 7.70
N ALA A 115 -0.79 -13.20 8.58
CA ALA A 115 -0.10 -14.42 8.17
C ALA A 115 -0.94 -15.28 7.21
N LEU A 116 -2.24 -15.41 7.47
CA LEU A 116 -3.17 -16.13 6.60
C LEU A 116 -3.33 -15.43 5.24
N SER A 117 -3.43 -14.10 5.24
CA SER A 117 -3.52 -13.30 4.02
C SER A 117 -2.27 -13.45 3.16
N LEU A 118 -1.09 -13.26 3.76
CA LEU A 118 0.21 -13.47 3.12
C LEU A 118 0.29 -14.88 2.53
N LYS A 119 0.03 -15.91 3.34
CA LYS A 119 0.05 -17.31 2.89
C LYS A 119 -0.89 -17.52 1.70
N SER A 120 -2.10 -16.97 1.77
CA SER A 120 -3.11 -17.09 0.72
C SER A 120 -2.62 -16.47 -0.58
N TRP A 121 -2.18 -15.21 -0.56
CA TRP A 121 -1.67 -14.50 -1.75
C TRP A 121 -0.39 -15.12 -2.31
N MET A 122 0.55 -15.49 -1.44
CA MET A 122 1.79 -16.16 -1.82
C MET A 122 1.53 -17.53 -2.47
N SER A 123 0.53 -18.27 -1.98
CA SER A 123 0.15 -19.56 -2.56
C SER A 123 -0.67 -19.41 -3.84
N GLY A 124 -1.51 -18.38 -3.92
CA GLY A 124 -2.34 -18.08 -5.09
C GLY A 124 -1.55 -17.60 -6.30
N ILE A 125 -0.52 -16.76 -6.09
CA ILE A 125 0.39 -16.30 -7.16
C ILE A 125 1.40 -17.40 -7.52
N GLY A 126 1.81 -18.21 -6.54
CA GLY A 126 2.94 -19.12 -6.70
C GLY A 126 4.27 -18.35 -6.64
N PRO A 127 5.31 -18.77 -7.38
CA PRO A 127 6.57 -18.04 -7.45
C PRO A 127 6.37 -16.58 -7.91
N LEU A 128 7.18 -15.64 -7.41
CA LEU A 128 7.08 -14.23 -7.83
C LEU A 128 7.33 -14.03 -9.33
N SER A 129 7.97 -14.99 -9.99
CA SER A 129 8.18 -15.00 -11.44
C SER A 129 6.97 -15.48 -12.25
N THR A 130 5.86 -15.88 -11.61
CA THR A 130 4.64 -16.28 -12.31
C THR A 130 4.11 -15.14 -13.15
N VAL A 131 4.05 -15.36 -14.47
CA VAL A 131 3.49 -14.40 -15.42
C VAL A 131 1.96 -14.50 -15.37
N ALA A 132 1.30 -13.37 -15.17
CA ALA A 132 -0.15 -13.32 -15.21
C ALA A 132 -0.65 -13.55 -16.64
N GLN A 133 -1.71 -14.35 -16.78
CA GLN A 133 -2.34 -14.69 -18.07
C GLN A 133 -3.71 -14.03 -18.24
N GLU A 134 -4.20 -13.37 -17.20
CA GLU A 134 -5.47 -12.65 -17.21
C GLU A 134 -5.27 -11.26 -17.86
N HIS A 135 -6.27 -10.81 -18.62
CA HIS A 135 -6.21 -9.61 -19.44
C HIS A 135 -5.84 -8.35 -18.66
N ASP A 136 -6.51 -8.05 -17.54
CA ASP A 136 -6.24 -6.84 -16.76
C ASP A 136 -4.87 -6.88 -16.10
N MET A 137 -4.45 -8.04 -15.59
CA MET A 137 -3.10 -8.21 -15.06
C MET A 137 -2.03 -8.02 -16.15
N ILE A 138 -2.30 -8.40 -17.40
CA ILE A 138 -1.41 -8.11 -18.54
C ILE A 138 -1.35 -6.60 -18.79
N VAL A 139 -2.48 -5.90 -18.79
CA VAL A 139 -2.52 -4.43 -18.96
C VAL A 139 -1.74 -3.73 -17.85
N HIS A 140 -1.93 -4.13 -16.59
CA HIS A 140 -1.17 -3.64 -15.44
C HIS A 140 0.33 -3.93 -15.56
N GLY A 141 0.68 -5.11 -16.05
CA GLY A 141 2.07 -5.48 -16.35
C GLY A 141 2.70 -4.63 -17.44
N VAL A 142 1.98 -4.36 -18.54
CA VAL A 142 2.42 -3.50 -19.65
C VAL A 142 2.61 -2.06 -19.17
N ALA A 143 1.65 -1.52 -18.42
CA ALA A 143 1.75 -0.17 -17.86
C ALA A 143 2.94 -0.05 -16.89
N THR A 144 3.15 -1.05 -16.03
CA THR A 144 4.30 -1.10 -15.12
C THR A 144 5.61 -1.16 -15.92
N ALA A 145 5.70 -2.02 -16.94
CA ALA A 145 6.87 -2.11 -17.81
C ALA A 145 7.15 -0.81 -18.56
N PHE A 146 6.11 -0.12 -19.02
CA PHE A 146 6.24 1.18 -19.68
C PHE A 146 6.88 2.21 -18.73
N ILE A 147 6.38 2.35 -17.50
CA ILE A 147 6.95 3.26 -16.50
C ILE A 147 8.40 2.87 -16.18
N GLU A 148 8.65 1.58 -15.92
CA GLU A 148 9.96 1.04 -15.55
C GLU A 148 11.02 1.36 -16.63
N ARG A 149 10.69 1.12 -17.90
CA ARG A 149 11.62 1.28 -19.02
C ARG A 149 11.78 2.73 -19.46
N THR A 150 10.71 3.51 -19.47
CA THR A 150 10.73 4.89 -20.03
C THR A 150 10.91 5.97 -18.96
N GLY A 151 10.63 5.66 -17.69
CA GLY A 151 10.52 6.66 -16.63
C GLY A 151 9.29 7.57 -16.76
N ARG A 152 8.41 7.36 -17.76
CA ARG A 152 7.18 8.14 -17.94
C ARG A 152 6.08 7.52 -17.09
N GLY A 153 5.71 8.21 -16.03
CA GLY A 153 4.74 7.70 -15.05
C GLY A 153 3.68 8.69 -14.59
N ALA A 154 3.76 9.95 -15.03
CA ALA A 154 2.74 10.92 -14.66
C ALA A 154 1.36 10.49 -15.21
N PRO A 155 0.25 10.82 -14.52
CA PRO A 155 -1.09 10.38 -14.93
C PRO A 155 -1.48 10.69 -16.38
N TRP A 156 -0.95 11.76 -16.98
CA TRP A 156 -1.17 12.16 -18.37
C TRP A 156 -0.17 11.55 -19.37
N GLN A 157 0.80 10.77 -18.90
CA GLN A 157 1.80 10.09 -19.73
C GLN A 157 1.52 8.59 -19.89
N ILE A 158 0.60 8.02 -19.10
CA ILE A 158 0.27 6.60 -19.12
C ILE A 158 -0.91 6.34 -20.06
N VAL A 159 -0.75 5.30 -20.87
CA VAL A 159 -1.64 4.74 -21.91
C VAL A 159 -2.92 4.14 -21.26
N PRO A 160 -4.09 4.08 -21.95
CA PRO A 160 -4.28 3.90 -23.39
C PRO A 160 -4.01 5.17 -24.17
N ALA A 161 -3.32 5.05 -25.30
CA ALA A 161 -3.62 5.95 -26.38
C ALA A 161 -5.13 5.78 -26.66
N ASP A 162 -5.88 6.86 -26.78
CA ASP A 162 -7.18 6.78 -27.42
C ASP A 162 -6.98 6.03 -28.74
N VAL A 163 -7.51 4.82 -28.84
CA VAL A 163 -7.24 3.93 -29.99
C VAL A 163 -7.81 4.51 -31.29
N LEU A 164 -8.70 5.50 -31.19
CA LEU A 164 -9.27 6.22 -32.33
C LEU A 164 -8.40 7.41 -32.76
N THR A 165 -7.69 8.07 -31.84
CA THR A 165 -6.95 9.31 -32.12
C THR A 165 -5.43 9.23 -31.91
N GLY A 166 -4.93 8.16 -31.30
CA GLY A 166 -3.54 8.03 -30.86
C GLY A 166 -3.14 8.98 -29.72
N GLY A 167 -4.08 9.78 -29.20
CA GLY A 167 -3.85 10.79 -28.16
C GLY A 167 -3.70 10.19 -26.76
N HIS A 168 -3.04 10.90 -25.85
CA HIS A 168 -3.00 10.51 -24.44
C HIS A 168 -4.39 10.59 -23.80
N VAL A 169 -4.71 9.69 -22.86
CA VAL A 169 -5.87 9.89 -21.97
C VAL A 169 -5.67 11.11 -21.08
N SER A 170 -6.78 11.78 -20.71
CA SER A 170 -6.74 12.97 -19.87
C SER A 170 -6.11 12.70 -18.50
N PHE A 171 -6.29 11.51 -17.94
CA PHE A 171 -5.76 11.12 -16.63
C PHE A 171 -5.88 9.60 -16.42
N TYR A 172 -4.81 8.95 -15.96
CA TYR A 172 -4.82 7.57 -15.48
C TYR A 172 -4.25 7.47 -14.05
N PRO A 173 -4.99 6.93 -13.07
CA PRO A 173 -4.52 6.83 -11.68
C PRO A 173 -3.44 5.74 -11.55
N SER A 174 -2.16 6.14 -11.63
CA SER A 174 -1.02 5.24 -11.75
C SER A 174 -0.27 4.93 -10.45
N GLY A 175 -0.77 5.38 -9.29
CA GLY A 175 -0.06 5.29 -8.01
C GLY A 175 0.46 3.88 -7.67
N LEU A 176 -0.32 2.84 -7.97
CA LEU A 176 0.09 1.45 -7.75
C LEU A 176 1.19 1.01 -8.72
N HIS A 177 1.03 1.29 -10.01
CA HIS A 177 2.00 0.96 -11.06
C HIS A 177 3.35 1.66 -10.85
N LEU A 178 3.32 2.88 -10.31
CA LEU A 178 4.52 3.64 -9.95
C LEU A 178 5.33 2.94 -8.85
N MET A 179 4.66 2.36 -7.85
CA MET A 179 5.33 1.55 -6.81
C MET A 179 5.83 0.22 -7.37
N MET A 180 5.05 -0.43 -8.25
CA MET A 180 5.47 -1.66 -8.95
C MET A 180 6.68 -1.43 -9.84
N ALA A 181 6.73 -0.31 -10.58
CA ALA A 181 7.85 0.03 -11.46
C ALA A 181 9.12 0.36 -10.67
N ALA A 182 9.00 1.09 -9.55
CA ALA A 182 10.14 1.33 -8.66
C ALA A 182 10.67 0.01 -8.06
N THR A 183 9.78 -0.87 -7.63
CA THR A 183 10.15 -2.22 -7.12
C THR A 183 10.77 -3.07 -8.23
N ALA A 184 10.22 -3.03 -9.45
CA ALA A 184 10.73 -3.76 -10.60
C ALA A 184 12.16 -3.36 -10.95
N ARG A 185 12.49 -2.06 -10.92
CA ARG A 185 13.88 -1.57 -11.10
C ARG A 185 14.82 -2.11 -10.04
N LEU A 186 14.39 -2.14 -8.78
CA LEU A 186 15.21 -2.61 -7.66
C LEU A 186 15.37 -4.14 -7.63
N THR A 187 14.41 -4.88 -8.20
CA THR A 187 14.41 -6.36 -8.22
C THR A 187 14.85 -6.96 -9.56
N GLY A 188 15.01 -6.13 -10.60
CA GLY A 188 15.43 -6.52 -11.94
C GLY A 188 14.36 -7.18 -12.80
N SER A 189 13.07 -7.13 -12.41
CA SER A 189 11.98 -7.75 -13.18
C SER A 189 10.63 -7.12 -12.89
N VAL A 190 9.91 -6.76 -13.96
CA VAL A 190 8.54 -6.21 -13.89
C VAL A 190 7.58 -7.20 -13.25
N VAL A 191 7.63 -8.47 -13.65
CA VAL A 191 6.73 -9.51 -13.13
C VAL A 191 6.95 -9.70 -11.63
N ILE A 192 8.21 -9.76 -11.20
CA ILE A 192 8.55 -9.90 -9.78
C ILE A 192 8.13 -8.67 -9.00
N GLY A 193 8.43 -7.45 -9.49
CA GLY A 193 8.07 -6.21 -8.83
C GLY A 193 6.56 -6.05 -8.68
N MET A 194 5.80 -6.39 -9.72
CA MET A 194 4.33 -6.38 -9.70
C MET A 194 3.80 -7.38 -8.66
N ASN A 195 4.20 -8.65 -8.74
CA ASN A 195 3.73 -9.68 -7.83
C ASN A 195 4.12 -9.40 -6.36
N ALA A 196 5.32 -8.88 -6.12
CA ALA A 196 5.77 -8.54 -4.77
C ALA A 196 4.95 -7.39 -4.17
N VAL A 197 4.66 -6.34 -4.94
CA VAL A 197 3.77 -5.25 -4.48
C VAL A 197 2.34 -5.76 -4.27
N THR A 198 1.82 -6.62 -5.15
CA THR A 198 0.50 -7.25 -4.97
C THR A 198 0.43 -8.02 -3.64
N VAL A 199 1.45 -8.81 -3.31
CA VAL A 199 1.53 -9.51 -2.01
C VAL A 199 1.56 -8.54 -0.83
N VAL A 200 2.29 -7.43 -0.92
CA VAL A 200 2.32 -6.43 0.17
C VAL A 200 0.97 -5.74 0.33
N VAL A 201 0.37 -5.26 -0.77
CA VAL A 201 -0.89 -4.51 -0.71
C VAL A 201 -2.05 -5.41 -0.29
N LEU A 202 -2.23 -6.56 -0.95
CA LEU A 202 -3.37 -7.43 -0.69
C LEU A 202 -3.13 -8.41 0.47
N GLY A 203 -1.87 -8.77 0.73
CA GLY A 203 -1.49 -9.65 1.83
C GLY A 203 -1.30 -8.93 3.17
N VAL A 204 -0.79 -7.69 3.16
CA VAL A 204 -0.45 -6.96 4.39
C VAL A 204 -1.36 -5.74 4.58
N ALA A 205 -1.45 -4.85 3.59
CA ALA A 205 -2.19 -3.60 3.76
C ALA A 205 -3.71 -3.84 3.95
N TRP A 206 -4.26 -4.90 3.34
CA TRP A 206 -5.67 -5.26 3.48
C TRP A 206 -6.11 -5.56 4.94
N PRO A 207 -5.58 -6.60 5.62
CA PRO A 207 -5.98 -6.90 7.00
C PRO A 207 -5.68 -5.73 7.95
N LEU A 208 -4.60 -5.00 7.70
CA LEU A 208 -4.23 -3.81 8.46
C LEU A 208 -5.25 -2.67 8.31
N SER A 209 -5.71 -2.39 7.10
CA SER A 209 -6.71 -1.35 6.81
C SER A 209 -8.08 -1.71 7.38
N ALA A 210 -8.50 -2.97 7.25
CA ALA A 210 -9.75 -3.46 7.82
C ALA A 210 -9.72 -3.42 9.36
N GLY A 211 -8.63 -3.90 9.96
CA GLY A 211 -8.40 -3.81 11.39
C GLY A 211 -8.36 -2.37 11.88
N ALA A 212 -7.81 -1.46 11.06
CA ALA A 212 -7.80 -0.05 11.37
C ALA A 212 -9.23 0.50 11.48
N LEU A 213 -10.04 0.33 10.44
CA LEU A 213 -11.42 0.82 10.42
C LEU A 213 -12.26 0.27 11.58
N ALA A 214 -12.13 -1.03 11.88
CA ALA A 214 -12.86 -1.65 12.98
C ALA A 214 -12.48 -1.06 14.35
N TYR A 215 -11.19 -0.83 14.59
CA TYR A 215 -10.75 -0.17 15.83
C TYR A 215 -11.25 1.28 15.89
N ALA A 216 -11.13 2.08 14.83
CA ALA A 216 -11.65 3.46 14.82
C ALA A 216 -13.15 3.49 15.11
N THR A 217 -13.91 2.59 14.49
CA THR A 217 -15.35 2.46 14.68
C THR A 217 -15.69 2.07 16.12
N ALA A 218 -14.99 1.09 16.68
CA ALA A 218 -15.16 0.66 18.08
C ALA A 218 -14.91 1.84 19.06
N ARG A 219 -13.89 2.64 18.81
CA ARG A 219 -13.60 3.84 19.61
C ARG A 219 -14.70 4.89 19.47
N ARG A 220 -15.23 5.12 18.27
CA ARG A 220 -16.34 6.07 18.03
C ARG A 220 -17.64 5.70 18.73
N ILE A 221 -17.93 4.41 18.88
CA ILE A 221 -19.13 3.94 19.59
C ILE A 221 -18.90 3.79 21.11
N GLY A 222 -17.77 4.26 21.64
CA GLY A 222 -17.49 4.31 23.07
C GLY A 222 -16.96 3.02 23.69
N LEU A 223 -16.56 2.01 22.88
CA LEU A 223 -15.89 0.83 23.42
C LEU A 223 -14.49 1.19 23.90
N ASP A 224 -14.02 0.51 24.96
CA ASP A 224 -12.67 0.70 25.48
C ASP A 224 -11.59 0.31 24.45
N ARG A 225 -10.34 0.66 24.74
CA ARG A 225 -9.23 0.41 23.82
C ARG A 225 -8.94 -1.07 23.61
N ALA A 226 -9.10 -1.91 24.64
CA ALA A 226 -8.84 -3.34 24.53
C ALA A 226 -9.88 -4.01 23.63
N ALA A 227 -11.16 -3.66 23.80
CA ALA A 227 -12.25 -4.06 22.92
C ALA A 227 -12.04 -3.54 21.49
N GLY A 228 -11.55 -2.31 21.32
CA GLY A 228 -11.16 -1.79 20.01
C GLY A 228 -10.05 -2.61 19.35
N VAL A 229 -8.99 -2.97 20.09
CA VAL A 229 -7.89 -3.81 19.59
C VAL A 229 -8.40 -5.20 19.22
N LEU A 230 -9.30 -5.77 20.02
CA LEU A 230 -9.95 -7.05 19.71
C LEU A 230 -10.77 -6.96 18.42
N GLY A 231 -11.61 -5.93 18.28
CA GLY A 231 -12.39 -5.68 17.06
C GLY A 231 -11.51 -5.53 15.82
N GLY A 232 -10.40 -4.79 15.94
CA GLY A 232 -9.39 -4.68 14.89
C GLY A 232 -8.76 -6.03 14.52
N GLY A 233 -8.39 -6.83 15.52
CA GLY A 233 -7.87 -8.18 15.32
C GLY A 233 -8.84 -9.11 14.61
N ILE A 234 -10.13 -9.09 15.00
CA ILE A 234 -11.19 -9.87 14.36
C ILE A 234 -11.36 -9.44 12.91
N ALA A 235 -11.44 -8.14 12.63
CA ALA A 235 -11.58 -7.63 11.27
C ALA A 235 -10.38 -8.01 10.38
N ALA A 236 -9.15 -7.88 10.91
CA ALA A 236 -7.93 -8.31 10.23
C ALA A 236 -7.89 -9.82 9.96
N LEU A 237 -8.50 -10.64 10.82
CA LEU A 237 -8.62 -12.08 10.63
C LEU A 237 -9.68 -12.47 9.59
N VAL A 238 -10.80 -11.75 9.55
CA VAL A 238 -11.91 -12.01 8.62
C VAL A 238 -11.60 -11.50 7.21
N ALA A 239 -10.90 -10.37 7.09
CA ALA A 239 -10.56 -9.71 5.82
C ALA A 239 -9.98 -10.66 4.75
N PRO A 240 -8.99 -11.54 5.04
CA PRO A 240 -8.46 -12.49 4.08
C PRO A 240 -9.48 -13.52 3.60
N GLY A 241 -10.51 -13.82 4.38
CA GLY A 241 -11.61 -14.70 3.98
C GLY A 241 -12.55 -14.06 2.97
N LEU A 242 -12.72 -12.73 3.04
CA LEU A 242 -13.59 -11.95 2.16
C LEU A 242 -12.97 -11.66 0.79
N TYR A 243 -11.64 -11.56 0.71
CA TYR A 243 -10.94 -11.28 -0.55
C TYR A 243 -9.76 -12.25 -0.74
N ARG A 244 -9.99 -13.29 -1.56
CA ARG A 244 -9.04 -14.40 -1.77
C ARG A 244 -8.55 -14.46 -3.21
N PRO A 245 -7.25 -14.77 -3.44
CA PRO A 245 -6.66 -14.80 -4.78
C PRO A 245 -7.33 -15.80 -5.71
N VAL A 246 -7.74 -16.99 -5.22
CA VAL A 246 -8.34 -18.02 -6.08
C VAL A 246 -9.61 -17.53 -6.75
N PHE A 247 -10.50 -16.85 -6.02
CA PHE A 247 -11.74 -16.33 -6.60
C PHE A 247 -11.48 -15.03 -7.36
N SER A 248 -10.70 -14.12 -6.79
CA SER A 248 -10.47 -12.79 -7.37
C SER A 248 -9.70 -12.86 -8.70
N LEU A 249 -8.68 -13.71 -8.78
CA LEU A 249 -7.87 -13.87 -10.01
C LEU A 249 -8.59 -14.69 -11.10
N LEU A 250 -9.53 -15.57 -10.73
CA LEU A 250 -10.27 -16.39 -11.70
C LEU A 250 -11.59 -15.75 -12.18
N GLN A 251 -12.28 -14.99 -11.32
CA GLN A 251 -13.62 -14.48 -11.61
C GLN A 251 -13.66 -12.98 -11.90
N GLU A 252 -12.86 -12.17 -11.19
CA GLU A 252 -12.98 -10.70 -11.28
C GLU A 252 -12.20 -10.13 -12.47
N GLY A 253 -11.47 -10.95 -13.23
CA GLY A 253 -10.65 -10.46 -14.33
C GLY A 253 -9.58 -9.48 -13.84
N GLY A 254 -8.91 -9.82 -12.73
CA GLY A 254 -7.65 -9.21 -12.35
C GLY A 254 -7.64 -7.71 -12.08
N VAL A 255 -8.72 -7.14 -11.51
CA VAL A 255 -8.91 -5.70 -11.24
C VAL A 255 -7.93 -5.12 -10.21
N LEU A 256 -6.62 -5.20 -10.45
CA LEU A 256 -5.57 -5.00 -9.45
C LEU A 256 -5.62 -3.61 -8.81
N SER A 257 -5.89 -2.58 -9.61
CA SER A 257 -6.03 -1.20 -9.09
C SER A 257 -7.35 -0.97 -8.34
N ASN A 258 -8.43 -1.63 -8.74
CA ASN A 258 -9.70 -1.59 -7.99
C ASN A 258 -9.57 -2.37 -6.68
N ALA A 259 -9.00 -3.57 -6.72
CA ALA A 259 -8.70 -4.39 -5.55
C ALA A 259 -7.83 -3.61 -4.57
N ALA A 260 -6.74 -2.99 -5.05
CA ALA A 260 -5.91 -2.10 -4.24
C ALA A 260 -6.73 -0.96 -3.61
N SER A 261 -7.60 -0.31 -4.39
CA SER A 261 -8.46 0.77 -3.87
C SER A 261 -9.42 0.27 -2.79
N LEU A 262 -10.08 -0.86 -3.02
CA LEU A 262 -11.00 -1.50 -2.06
C LEU A 262 -10.28 -1.89 -0.78
N VAL A 263 -9.05 -2.41 -0.87
CA VAL A 263 -8.32 -2.84 0.33
C VAL A 263 -7.70 -1.69 1.12
N LEU A 264 -7.41 -0.57 0.47
CA LEU A 264 -6.84 0.61 1.10
C LEU A 264 -7.91 1.59 1.63
N ALA A 265 -9.11 1.58 1.04
CA ALA A 265 -10.20 2.47 1.43
C ALA A 265 -10.55 2.38 2.93
N PRO A 266 -10.63 1.20 3.58
CA PRO A 266 -10.90 1.15 5.01
C PRO A 266 -9.88 1.91 5.86
N GLY A 267 -8.59 1.89 5.49
CA GLY A 267 -7.55 2.64 6.21
C GLY A 267 -7.73 4.15 6.07
N VAL A 268 -8.08 4.62 4.86
CA VAL A 268 -8.41 6.03 4.62
C VAL A 268 -9.69 6.44 5.36
N ILE A 269 -10.74 5.62 5.33
CA ILE A 269 -11.99 5.88 6.06
C ILE A 269 -11.71 5.92 7.56
N ALA A 270 -10.91 4.98 8.08
CA ALA A 270 -10.50 4.97 9.48
C ALA A 270 -9.91 6.32 9.90
N ALA A 271 -9.11 6.95 9.03
CA ALA A 271 -8.52 8.28 9.24
C ALA A 271 -9.53 9.41 9.30
N VAL A 272 -10.62 9.31 8.54
CA VAL A 272 -11.69 10.30 8.56
C VAL A 272 -12.60 10.12 9.77
N VAL A 273 -12.85 8.87 10.18
CA VAL A 273 -13.84 8.56 11.21
C VAL A 273 -13.29 8.41 12.61
N ALA A 274 -11.98 8.37 12.88
CA ALA A 274 -11.50 8.27 14.26
C ALA A 274 -11.47 9.61 15.01
#